data_AF-A0A924MKS6-F1
#
_entry.id   AF-A0A924MKS6-F1
#
_cell.length_a   1.000
_cell.length_b   1.000
_cell.length_c   1.000
_cell.angle_alpha   90.00
_cell.angle_beta   90.00
_cell.angle_gamma   90.00
#
_symmetry.space_group_name_H-M   'P 1'
#
loop_
_entity.id
_entity.type
_entity.pdbx_description
1 polymer ?
#
loop_
_entity_poly.entity_id
_entity_poly.type
_entity_poly.pdbx_seq_one_letter_code
_entity_poly.pdbx_strand_id
1 'polypeptide(L)' 'YYAYLWSEVLDAGSVEWFKKNGGLTRKNGDHFRDTLLSQGGSKDAVGLYRSFSGGRPDVGPLLKRRGLDKGVKK' A
#
# COMPACT_ATOMS: atom_id res chain seq x y z
N TYR A 1 14.75 8.67 7.36
CA TYR A 1 14.66 7.33 8.00
C TYR A 1 13.21 6.84 8.09
N TYR A 2 12.29 7.60 8.71
CA TYR A 2 10.86 7.23 8.83
C TYR A 2 10.09 7.11 7.49
N ALA A 3 10.50 7.88 6.47
CA ALA A 3 9.89 7.83 5.14
C ALA A 3 10.02 6.46 4.43
N TYR A 4 11.08 5.69 4.73
CA TYR A 4 11.27 4.35 4.17
C TYR A 4 10.31 3.32 4.79
N LEU A 5 10.11 3.39 6.11
CA LEU A 5 9.11 2.56 6.81
C LEU A 5 7.70 2.81 6.27
N TRP A 6 7.36 4.09 6.04
CA TRP A 6 6.08 4.44 5.43
C TRP A 6 5.95 3.92 4.00
N SER A 7 7.02 3.98 3.21
CA SER A 7 7.03 3.42 1.85
C SER A 7 6.77 1.91 1.86
N GLU A 8 7.32 1.17 2.83
CA GLU A 8 7.07 -0.27 2.98
C GLU A 8 5.62 -0.62 3.37
N VAL A 9 4.98 0.21 4.21
CA VAL A 9 3.55 0.05 4.55
C VAL A 9 2.69 0.20 3.29
N LEU A 10 2.99 1.22 2.48
CA LEU A 10 2.26 1.51 1.25
C LEU A 10 2.50 0.44 0.17
N ASP A 11 3.72 -0.07 0.05
CA ASP A 11 4.07 -1.17 -0.85
C ASP A 11 3.32 -2.45 -0.48
N ALA A 12 3.38 -2.86 0.79
CA ALA A 12 2.67 -4.05 1.27
C ALA A 12 1.16 -3.93 1.05
N GLY A 13 0.57 -2.77 1.32
CA GLY A 13 -0.84 -2.51 1.08
C GLY A 13 -1.22 -2.54 -0.41
N SER A 14 -0.36 -2.03 -1.28
CA SER A 14 -0.59 -2.03 -2.72
C SER A 14 -0.59 -3.43 -3.31
N VAL A 15 0.37 -4.28 -2.92
CA VAL A 15 0.42 -5.68 -3.32
C VAL A 15 -0.85 -6.43 -2.92
N GLU A 16 -1.33 -6.23 -1.69
CA GLU A 16 -2.57 -6.85 -1.22
C GLU A 16 -3.80 -6.35 -1.99
N TRP A 17 -3.84 -5.05 -2.35
CA TRP A 17 -4.89 -4.52 -3.21
C TRP A 17 -4.89 -5.19 -4.60
N PHE A 18 -3.72 -5.34 -5.23
CA PHE A 18 -3.62 -6.02 -6.52
C PHE A 18 -4.10 -7.47 -6.43
N LYS A 19 -3.69 -8.23 -5.41
CA LYS A 19 -4.14 -9.62 -5.20
C LYS A 19 -5.67 -9.71 -5.06
N LYS A 20 -6.29 -8.80 -4.30
CA LYS A 20 -7.76 -8.79 -4.10
C LYS A 20 -8.54 -8.39 -5.34
N ASN A 21 -7.96 -7.58 -6.23
CA ASN A 21 -8.62 -7.05 -7.43
C ASN A 21 -8.30 -7.84 -8.70
N GLY A 22 -7.87 -9.11 -8.59
CA GLY A 22 -7.62 -9.98 -9.74
C GLY A 22 -6.19 -9.97 -10.28
N GLY A 23 -5.24 -9.40 -9.53
CA GLY A 23 -3.80 -9.50 -9.80
C GLY A 23 -3.31 -8.58 -10.92
N LEU A 24 -2.37 -9.08 -11.72
CA LEU A 24 -1.70 -8.34 -12.79
C LEU A 24 -2.60 -8.20 -14.02
N THR A 25 -3.51 -7.23 -13.98
CA THR A 25 -4.38 -6.87 -15.12
C THR A 25 -4.06 -5.47 -15.61
N ARG A 26 -4.31 -5.22 -16.91
CA ARG A 26 -4.13 -3.87 -17.49
C ARG A 26 -5.01 -2.83 -16.78
N LYS A 27 -6.29 -3.17 -16.53
CA LYS A 27 -7.23 -2.32 -15.80
C LYS A 27 -6.71 -1.89 -14.43
N ASN A 28 -6.10 -2.82 -13.67
CA ASN A 28 -5.54 -2.50 -12.36
C ASN A 28 -4.30 -1.61 -12.47
N GLY A 29 -3.48 -1.82 -13.51
CA GLY A 29 -2.32 -0.96 -13.82
C GLY A 29 -2.73 0.47 -14.18
N ASP A 30 -3.77 0.62 -15.01
CA ASP A 30 -4.31 1.93 -15.39
C ASP A 30 -4.86 2.67 -14.15
N HIS A 31 -5.62 1.98 -13.29
CA HIS A 31 -6.09 2.54 -12.02
C HIS A 31 -4.93 3.00 -11.11
N PHE A 32 -3.89 2.19 -10.96
CA PHE A 32 -2.72 2.55 -10.14
C PHE A 32 -1.96 3.75 -10.70
N ARG A 33 -1.84 3.84 -12.04
CA ARG A 33 -1.24 4.98 -12.70
C ARG A 33 -2.04 6.26 -12.47
N ASP A 34 -3.35 6.21 -12.66
CA ASP A 34 -4.21 7.41 -12.62
C ASP A 34 -4.37 7.94 -11.20
N THR A 35 -4.43 7.05 -10.20
CA THR A 35 -4.70 7.43 -8.80
C THR A 35 -3.46 7.70 -7.96
N LEU A 36 -2.30 7.13 -8.33
CA LEU A 36 -1.09 7.22 -7.51
C LEU A 36 0.13 7.73 -8.29
N LEU A 37 0.57 7.04 -9.35
CA LEU A 37 1.85 7.36 -10.00
C LEU A 37 1.83 8.68 -10.79
N SER A 38 0.70 9.02 -11.40
CA SER A 38 0.55 10.25 -12.20
C SER A 38 0.44 11.53 -11.37
N GLN A 39 0.21 11.41 -10.06
CA GLN A 39 -0.09 12.55 -9.21
C GLN A 39 1.17 13.29 -8.69
N GLY A 40 2.36 12.68 -8.83
CA GLY A 40 3.63 13.30 -8.41
C GLY A 40 3.62 13.77 -6.94
N GLY A 41 4.08 14.99 -6.69
CA GLY A 41 4.07 15.62 -5.35
C GLY A 41 2.88 16.55 -5.08
N SER A 42 1.82 16.49 -5.89
CA SER A 42 0.69 17.42 -5.78
C SER A 42 -0.21 17.17 -4.57
N LYS A 43 -0.13 15.97 -3.97
CA LYS A 43 -0.91 15.55 -2.80
C LYS A 43 -0.03 14.77 -1.83
N ASP A 44 -0.45 14.75 -0.56
CA ASP A 44 0.16 13.90 0.46
C ASP A 44 0.04 12.41 0.12
N ALA A 45 1.07 11.64 0.46
CA ALA A 45 1.19 10.22 0.14
C ALA A 45 0.04 9.38 0.72
N VAL A 46 -0.46 9.69 1.92
CA VAL A 46 -1.59 8.98 2.54
C VAL A 46 -2.88 9.29 1.78
N GLY A 47 -3.04 10.54 1.31
CA GLY A 47 -4.17 10.94 0.48
C GLY A 47 -4.20 10.23 -0.88
N LEU A 48 -3.03 10.09 -1.52
CA LEU A 48 -2.88 9.33 -2.77
C LEU A 48 -3.18 7.85 -2.57
N TYR A 49 -2.62 7.24 -1.53
CA TYR A 49 -2.89 5.84 -1.22
C TYR A 49 -4.37 5.58 -0.90
N ARG A 50 -5.04 6.49 -0.20
CA ARG A 50 -6.48 6.37 0.06
C ARG A 50 -7.30 6.44 -1.22
N SER A 51 -6.88 7.28 -2.18
CA SER A 51 -7.53 7.40 -3.48
C SER A 51 -7.36 6.13 -4.32
N PHE A 52 -6.19 5.51 -4.25
CA PHE A 52 -5.89 4.25 -4.94
C PHE A 52 -6.58 3.03 -4.30
N SER A 53 -6.37 2.82 -3.00
CA SER A 53 -6.80 1.60 -2.30
C SER A 53 -8.26 1.64 -1.81
N GLY A 54 -8.86 2.83 -1.75
CA GLY A 54 -10.18 3.06 -1.15
C GLY A 54 -10.19 3.01 0.39
N GLY A 55 -9.03 2.78 1.03
CA GLY A 55 -8.90 2.60 2.47
C GLY A 55 -7.71 3.32 3.07
N ARG A 56 -7.61 3.32 4.41
CA ARG A 56 -6.41 3.83 5.09
C ARG A 56 -5.29 2.79 5.01
N PRO A 57 -4.01 3.22 4.90
CA PRO A 57 -2.89 2.30 5.01
C PRO A 57 -2.89 1.67 6.41
N ASP A 58 -2.89 0.34 6.45
CA ASP A 58 -2.82 -0.44 7.67
C ASP A 58 -1.40 -0.96 7.86
N VAL A 59 -0.91 -0.96 9.09
CA VAL A 59 0.40 -1.48 9.47
C VAL A 59 0.38 -3.01 9.59
N GLY A 60 -0.80 -3.62 9.70
CA GLY A 60 -0.99 -5.07 9.80
C GLY A 60 -0.27 -5.90 8.73
N PRO A 61 -0.39 -5.58 7.42
CA PRO A 61 0.35 -6.25 6.36
C PRO A 61 1.87 -6.17 6.51
N LEU A 62 2.40 -5.03 6.98
CA LEU A 62 3.84 -4.88 7.25
C LEU A 62 4.28 -5.78 8.42
N LEU A 63 3.48 -5.86 9.48
CA LEU A 63 3.75 -6.74 10.62
C LEU A 63 3.78 -8.22 10.20
N LYS A 64 2.85 -8.65 9.34
CA LYS A 64 2.87 -10.00 8.75
C LYS A 64 4.10 -10.25 7.88
N ARG A 65 4.48 -9.30 7.02
CA ARG A 65 5.67 -9.40 6.15
C ARG A 65 6.96 -9.48 6.96
N ARG A 66 7.03 -8.82 8.11
CA ARG A 66 8.17 -8.86 9.04
C ARG A 66 8.10 -10.02 10.04
N GLY A 67 7.07 -10.88 9.98
CA GLY A 67 6.90 -12.00 10.91
C GLY A 67 6.57 -11.59 12.36
N LEU A 68 6.15 -10.34 12.58
CA LEU A 68 5.86 -9.76 13.90
C LEU A 68 4.39 -9.89 14.32
N ASP A 69 3.57 -10.58 13.52
CA ASP A 69 2.15 -10.89 13.79
C ASP A 69 1.99 -11.84 15.00
N LYS A 70 2.98 -12.70 15.24
CA LYS A 70 3.02 -13.55 16.42
C LYS A 70 3.68 -12.78 17.54
N GLY A 71 2.87 -12.22 18.43
CA GLY A 71 3.33 -11.60 19.66
C GLY A 71 4.40 -12.47 20.32
N VAL A 72 5.50 -11.84 20.74
CA VAL A 72 6.49 -12.43 21.65
C VAL A 72 5.70 -13.06 22.79
N LYS A 73 5.59 -14.40 22.79
CA LYS A 73 5.14 -15.13 23.96
C LYS A 73 6.22 -14.88 25.02
N LYS A 74 5.88 -14.04 26.00
CA LYS A 74 6.55 -14.08 27.30
C LYS A 74 6.38 -15.46 27.92
#